data_AF-A0A537AM80-F1
#
_entry.id   AF-A0A537AM80-F1
#
_cell.length_a   1.000
_cell.length_b   1.000
_cell.length_c   1.000
_cell.angle_alpha   90.00
_cell.angle_beta   90.00
_cell.angle_gamma   90.00
#
_symmetry.space_group_name_H-M   'P 1'
#
loop_
_entity.id
_entity.type
_entity.pdbx_description
1 polymer ?
#
loop_
_entity_poly.entity_id
_entity_poly.type
_entity_poly.pdbx_seq_one_letter_code
_entity_poly.pdbx_strand_id
1 'polypeptide(L)'
;MDQRFLSLLPEVLQKVVADAENLAGSPVVVRSGDAASEFDDIELRPRDEAGIAHAVITYRGDSITRCALVHEVLHIKRYWLENVPVLRFPVTSRFGFEARLIEELLEHLVIVPEERKFVSTESDAHWSAVLDQKIREISPLSANRSDAERAALQRNVYRAMFDIALLHLDNRLLYERLG
;
A
#
# COMPACT_ATOMS: atom_id res chain seq x y z
N MET A 1 15.95 0.76 10.75
CA MET A 1 14.82 -0.03 11.27
C MET A 1 15.36 -0.92 12.36
N ASP A 2 14.59 -1.10 13.45
CA ASP A 2 15.01 -1.98 14.54
C ASP A 2 15.13 -3.44 14.05
N GLN A 3 16.16 -4.16 14.54
CA GLN A 3 16.50 -5.51 14.10
C GLN A 3 15.35 -6.51 14.28
N ARG A 4 14.52 -6.34 15.32
CA ARG A 4 13.35 -7.18 15.56
C ARG A 4 12.39 -7.15 14.38
N PHE A 5 12.11 -5.96 13.83
CA PHE A 5 11.21 -5.83 12.67
C PHE A 5 11.91 -6.22 11.38
N LEU A 6 13.19 -5.84 11.23
CA LEU A 6 13.98 -6.20 10.06
C LEU A 6 14.05 -7.72 9.85
N SER A 7 14.12 -8.51 10.93
CA SER A 7 14.14 -9.98 10.87
C SER A 7 12.84 -10.63 10.38
N LEU A 8 11.71 -9.90 10.35
CA LEU A 8 10.44 -10.39 9.80
C LEU A 8 10.41 -10.28 8.26
N LEU A 9 11.29 -9.47 7.69
CA LEU A 9 11.36 -9.22 6.25
C LEU A 9 12.25 -10.25 5.54
N PRO A 10 11.88 -10.69 4.33
CA PRO A 10 12.79 -11.36 3.41
C PRO A 10 14.07 -10.53 3.17
N GLU A 11 15.21 -11.18 2.94
CA GLU A 11 16.52 -10.51 2.75
C GLU A 11 16.48 -9.41 1.67
N VAL A 12 15.77 -9.66 0.57
CA VAL A 12 15.61 -8.65 -0.50
C VAL A 12 14.92 -7.38 -0.01
N LEU A 13 13.94 -7.50 0.90
CA LEU A 13 13.25 -6.35 1.50
C LEU A 13 14.05 -5.73 2.64
N GLN A 14 14.90 -6.49 3.33
CA GLN A 14 15.89 -5.90 4.26
C GLN A 14 16.87 -5.00 3.51
N LYS A 15 17.30 -5.41 2.31
CA LYS A 15 18.13 -4.57 1.44
C LYS A 15 17.39 -3.31 0.98
N VAL A 16 16.11 -3.41 0.63
CA VAL A 16 15.26 -2.24 0.33
C VAL A 16 15.25 -1.25 1.50
N VAL A 17 15.06 -1.72 2.73
CA VAL A 17 15.10 -0.86 3.92
C VAL A 17 16.47 -0.19 4.05
N ALA A 18 17.57 -0.93 3.92
CA ALA A 18 18.91 -0.36 4.00
C ALA A 18 19.17 0.71 2.92
N ASP A 19 18.79 0.44 1.67
CA ASP A 19 18.94 1.38 0.55
C ASP A 19 18.09 2.65 0.77
N ALA A 20 16.87 2.49 1.30
CA ALA A 20 15.97 3.60 1.64
C ALA A 20 16.52 4.47 2.78
N GLU A 21 17.08 3.87 3.84
CA GLU A 21 17.67 4.59 4.97
C GLU A 21 18.91 5.38 4.56
N ASN A 22 19.75 4.78 3.70
CA ASN A 22 20.89 5.46 3.12
C ASN A 22 20.46 6.67 2.26
N LEU A 23 19.40 6.51 1.46
CA LEU A 23 18.86 7.61 0.65
C LEU A 23 18.27 8.72 1.53
N ALA A 24 17.52 8.35 2.57
CA ALA A 24 16.83 9.27 3.46
C ALA A 24 17.78 10.01 4.42
N GLY A 25 18.94 9.43 4.71
CA GLY A 25 19.84 9.89 5.76
C GLY A 25 19.28 9.67 7.18
N SER A 26 18.24 8.84 7.31
CA SER A 26 17.60 8.51 8.59
C SER A 26 17.02 7.11 8.59
N PRO A 27 16.86 6.47 9.76
CA PRO A 27 16.27 5.14 9.84
C PRO A 27 14.76 5.16 9.56
N VAL A 28 14.27 4.10 8.92
CA VAL A 28 12.84 3.75 8.91
C VAL A 28 12.46 3.36 10.34
N VAL A 29 11.47 4.06 10.89
CA VAL A 29 10.98 3.85 12.25
C VAL A 29 9.74 2.98 12.21
N VAL A 30 9.66 1.97 13.08
CA VAL A 30 8.45 1.16 13.27
C VAL A 30 7.99 1.33 14.72
N ARG A 31 6.74 1.74 14.95
CA ARG A 31 6.22 2.04 16.30
C ARG A 31 4.74 1.68 16.46
N SER A 32 4.31 1.38 17.68
CA SER A 32 2.89 1.25 18.00
C SER A 32 2.22 2.61 18.06
N GLY A 33 0.96 2.70 17.62
CA GLY A 33 0.14 3.92 17.78
C GLY A 33 -1.35 3.63 17.73
N ASP A 34 -2.11 4.25 18.64
CA ASP A 34 -3.56 4.02 18.76
C ASP A 34 -4.38 4.59 17.60
N ALA A 35 -3.78 5.51 16.83
CA ALA A 35 -4.37 6.14 15.64
C ALA A 35 -4.06 5.39 14.34
N ALA A 36 -3.29 4.28 14.39
CA ALA A 36 -3.06 3.42 13.24
C ALA A 36 -4.41 2.86 12.74
N SER A 37 -4.69 3.07 11.47
CA SER A 37 -5.82 2.44 10.79
C SER A 37 -5.36 1.07 10.27
N GLU A 38 -6.23 0.29 9.66
CA GLU A 38 -5.82 -1.05 9.22
C GLU A 38 -4.86 -1.01 8.01
N PHE A 39 -4.80 0.09 7.24
CA PHE A 39 -4.08 0.19 5.94
C PHE A 39 -3.42 1.54 5.60
N ASP A 40 -3.32 2.46 6.55
CA ASP A 40 -2.76 3.81 6.32
C ASP A 40 -1.71 4.08 7.40
N ASP A 41 -0.71 3.21 7.41
CA ASP A 41 0.21 3.02 8.53
C ASP A 41 1.63 3.53 8.24
N ILE A 42 1.97 3.78 6.97
CA ILE A 42 3.20 4.47 6.58
C ILE A 42 3.01 5.99 6.48
N GLU A 43 3.82 6.71 7.25
CA GLU A 43 4.03 8.14 7.07
C GLU A 43 5.35 8.38 6.34
N LEU A 44 5.27 8.86 5.09
CA LEU A 44 6.42 9.34 4.33
C LEU A 44 6.49 10.87 4.40
N ARG A 45 7.49 11.37 5.12
CA ARG A 45 7.80 12.79 5.22
C ARG A 45 8.85 13.18 4.18
N PRO A 46 8.64 14.28 3.43
CA PRO A 46 9.63 14.80 2.50
C PRO A 46 10.89 15.27 3.26
N ARG A 47 11.96 15.57 2.50
CA ARG A 47 13.19 16.11 3.06
C ARG A 47 12.92 17.44 3.79
N ASP A 48 13.44 17.55 5.00
CA ASP A 48 13.43 18.79 5.78
C ASP A 48 14.54 19.77 5.33
N GLU A 49 14.70 20.89 6.04
CA GLU A 49 15.75 21.89 5.78
C GLU A 49 17.18 21.33 5.91
N ALA A 50 17.35 20.22 6.63
CA ALA A 50 18.62 19.49 6.74
C ALA A 50 18.80 18.45 5.63
N GLY A 51 17.84 18.31 4.72
CA GLY A 51 17.85 17.34 3.63
C GLY A 51 17.49 15.92 4.07
N ILE A 52 16.93 15.73 5.25
CA ILE A 52 16.61 14.42 5.83
C ILE A 52 15.14 14.08 5.56
N ALA A 53 14.90 12.91 4.96
CA ALA A 53 13.55 12.37 4.80
C ALA A 53 13.24 11.37 5.93
N HIS A 54 11.96 11.16 6.25
CA HIS A 54 11.56 10.23 7.31
C HIS A 54 10.45 9.29 6.85
N ALA A 55 10.58 8.02 7.23
CA ALA A 55 9.57 6.99 7.03
C ALA A 55 9.20 6.40 8.39
N VAL A 56 7.91 6.42 8.72
CA VAL A 56 7.39 5.89 9.98
C VAL A 56 6.28 4.90 9.68
N ILE A 57 6.51 3.63 9.99
CA ILE A 57 5.50 2.58 9.98
C ILE A 57 4.87 2.53 11.37
N THR A 58 3.58 2.83 11.44
CA THR A 58 2.79 2.73 12.66
C THR A 58 2.03 1.42 12.64
N TYR A 59 1.79 0.78 13.77
CA TYR A 59 0.89 -0.37 13.84
C TYR A 59 0.00 -0.28 15.07
N ARG A 60 -1.19 -0.88 14.98
CA ARG A 60 -2.14 -0.96 16.10
C ARG A 60 -1.98 -2.28 16.86
N GLY A 61 -2.14 -2.21 18.18
CA GLY A 61 -2.10 -3.38 19.06
C GLY A 61 -0.68 -3.80 19.47
N ASP A 62 -0.55 -5.05 19.91
CA ASP A 62 0.69 -5.54 20.54
C ASP A 62 1.79 -5.94 19.55
N SER A 63 1.42 -6.18 18.28
CA SER A 63 2.35 -6.64 17.24
C SER A 63 1.91 -6.22 15.85
N ILE A 64 2.89 -5.96 14.98
CA ILE A 64 2.69 -5.85 13.53
C ILE A 64 2.77 -7.24 12.88
N THR A 65 1.91 -7.52 11.91
CA THR A 65 2.00 -8.76 11.12
C THR A 65 3.15 -8.66 10.11
N ARG A 66 3.72 -9.81 9.73
CA ARG A 66 4.70 -9.87 8.65
C ARG A 66 4.14 -9.32 7.34
N CYS A 67 2.88 -9.60 7.03
CA CYS A 67 2.20 -9.11 5.83
C CYS A 67 2.15 -7.58 5.80
N ALA A 68 1.66 -6.95 6.88
CA ALA A 68 1.61 -5.50 6.99
C ALA A 68 3.01 -4.86 6.87
N LEU A 69 4.03 -5.43 7.54
CA LEU A 69 5.38 -4.89 7.43
C LEU A 69 5.95 -5.00 6.00
N VAL A 70 5.68 -6.11 5.30
CA VAL A 70 6.04 -6.25 3.88
C VAL A 70 5.33 -5.19 3.04
N HIS A 71 4.03 -4.99 3.27
CA HIS A 71 3.21 -3.98 2.58
C HIS A 71 3.84 -2.58 2.67
N GLU A 72 4.10 -2.11 3.88
CA GLU A 72 4.63 -0.77 4.10
C GLU A 72 6.06 -0.58 3.55
N VAL A 73 6.88 -1.63 3.56
CA VAL A 73 8.22 -1.59 2.95
C VAL A 73 8.14 -1.50 1.42
N LEU A 74 7.14 -2.11 0.81
CA LEU A 74 6.91 -1.98 -0.62
C LEU A 74 6.44 -0.56 -1.01
N HIS A 75 5.69 0.12 -0.16
CA HIS A 75 5.40 1.56 -0.32
C HIS A 75 6.69 2.38 -0.33
N ILE A 76 7.58 2.16 0.65
CA ILE A 76 8.89 2.83 0.69
C ILE A 76 9.68 2.58 -0.60
N LYS A 77 9.76 1.32 -1.06
CA LYS A 77 10.44 0.95 -2.30
C LYS A 77 9.89 1.75 -3.49
N ARG A 78 8.57 1.73 -3.68
CA ARG A 78 7.88 2.40 -4.79
C ARG A 78 8.12 3.91 -4.79
N TYR A 79 7.99 4.54 -3.63
CA TYR A 79 8.01 6.00 -3.55
C TYR A 79 9.43 6.57 -3.49
N TRP A 80 10.33 5.96 -2.73
CA TRP A 80 11.67 6.51 -2.52
C TRP A 80 12.71 5.93 -3.47
N LEU A 81 12.66 4.64 -3.77
CA LEU A 81 13.70 3.98 -4.59
C LEU A 81 13.32 3.97 -6.07
N GLU A 82 12.06 3.71 -6.39
CA GLU A 82 11.55 3.67 -7.77
C GLU A 82 11.11 5.05 -8.27
N ASN A 83 11.12 6.08 -7.41
CA ASN A 83 10.75 7.47 -7.71
C ASN A 83 9.33 7.61 -8.29
N VAL A 84 8.40 6.76 -7.87
CA VAL A 84 6.99 6.94 -8.22
C VAL A 84 6.42 8.05 -7.34
N PRO A 85 5.84 9.12 -7.91
CA PRO A 85 5.25 10.18 -7.10
C PRO A 85 3.94 9.73 -6.45
N VAL A 86 3.73 10.14 -5.19
CA VAL A 86 2.42 10.05 -4.52
C VAL A 86 1.55 11.22 -4.97
N LEU A 87 0.39 10.95 -5.55
CA LEU A 87 -0.55 12.00 -5.92
C LEU A 87 -1.23 12.57 -4.67
N ARG A 88 -0.73 13.72 -4.19
CA ARG A 88 -1.33 14.43 -3.05
C ARG A 88 -2.39 15.41 -3.52
N PHE A 89 -3.65 15.09 -3.23
CA PHE A 89 -4.77 15.98 -3.52
C PHE A 89 -5.12 16.84 -2.30
N PRO A 90 -5.34 18.16 -2.46
CA PRO A 90 -5.82 18.99 -1.36
C PRO A 90 -7.18 18.48 -0.88
N VAL A 91 -7.31 18.21 0.42
CA VAL A 91 -8.57 17.77 1.04
C VAL A 91 -9.69 18.81 0.85
N THR A 92 -9.31 20.07 0.60
CA THR A 92 -10.21 21.19 0.29
C THR A 92 -10.70 21.22 -1.17
N SER A 93 -10.18 20.35 -2.04
CA SER A 93 -10.65 20.23 -3.41
C SER A 93 -12.02 19.58 -3.45
N ARG A 94 -12.89 20.05 -4.35
CA ARG A 94 -14.20 19.44 -4.63
C ARG A 94 -14.11 17.93 -4.91
N PHE A 95 -12.99 17.48 -5.47
CA PHE A 95 -12.74 16.07 -5.81
C PHE A 95 -11.59 15.45 -4.99
N GLY A 96 -11.18 16.10 -3.90
CA GLY A 96 -10.01 15.66 -3.12
C GLY A 96 -10.20 14.28 -2.49
N PHE A 97 -11.43 13.93 -2.11
CA PHE A 97 -11.77 12.63 -1.54
C PHE A 97 -11.72 11.51 -2.59
N GLU A 98 -12.38 11.69 -3.73
CA GLU A 98 -12.39 10.72 -4.83
C GLU A 98 -10.98 10.48 -5.38
N ALA A 99 -10.19 11.55 -5.49
CA ALA A 99 -8.82 11.46 -5.98
C ALA A 99 -7.91 10.69 -5.00
N ARG A 100 -8.09 10.84 -3.68
CA ARG A 100 -7.41 10.00 -2.67
C ARG A 100 -7.80 8.52 -2.82
N LEU A 101 -9.08 8.22 -3.01
CA LEU A 101 -9.55 6.83 -3.19
C LEU A 101 -8.98 6.19 -4.46
N ILE A 102 -8.86 6.96 -5.55
CA ILE A 102 -8.24 6.48 -6.79
C ILE A 102 -6.76 6.21 -6.57
N GLU A 103 -6.04 7.10 -5.89
CA GLU A 103 -4.62 6.91 -5.58
C GLU A 103 -4.40 5.64 -4.74
N GLU A 104 -5.18 5.48 -3.66
CA GLU A 104 -5.15 4.29 -2.81
C GLU A 104 -5.39 3.02 -3.64
N LEU A 105 -6.38 3.02 -4.55
CA LEU A 105 -6.62 1.86 -5.41
C LEU A 105 -5.45 1.59 -6.36
N LEU A 106 -4.91 2.63 -7.02
CA LEU A 106 -3.80 2.50 -7.97
C LEU A 106 -2.52 1.96 -7.30
N GLU A 107 -2.25 2.39 -6.07
CA GLU A 107 -1.17 1.88 -5.24
C GLU A 107 -1.35 0.37 -4.96
N HIS A 108 -2.54 -0.03 -4.47
CA HIS A 108 -2.82 -1.42 -4.14
C HIS A 108 -2.83 -2.35 -5.36
N LEU A 109 -3.16 -1.85 -6.56
CA LEU A 109 -3.02 -2.61 -7.81
C LEU A 109 -1.57 -3.01 -8.13
N VAL A 110 -0.59 -2.32 -7.57
CA VAL A 110 0.84 -2.61 -7.77
C VAL A 110 1.45 -3.32 -6.56
N ILE A 111 1.12 -2.87 -5.35
CA ILE A 111 1.74 -3.34 -4.12
C ILE A 111 1.25 -4.75 -3.77
N VAL A 112 -0.04 -5.05 -3.91
CA VAL A 112 -0.59 -6.36 -3.54
C VAL A 112 0.00 -7.52 -4.37
N PRO A 113 0.11 -7.44 -5.71
CA PRO A 113 0.83 -8.46 -6.49
C PRO A 113 2.28 -8.68 -6.06
N GLU A 114 3.00 -7.61 -5.71
CA GLU A 114 4.39 -7.67 -5.29
C GLU A 114 4.52 -8.29 -3.89
N GLU A 115 3.64 -7.91 -2.96
CA GLU A 115 3.53 -8.46 -1.60
C GLU A 115 3.37 -9.99 -1.62
N ARG A 116 2.50 -10.51 -2.49
CA ARG A 116 2.25 -11.95 -2.61
C ARG A 116 3.48 -12.77 -2.97
N LYS A 117 4.48 -12.17 -3.63
CA LYS A 117 5.73 -12.87 -3.93
C LYS A 117 6.48 -13.27 -2.65
N PHE A 118 6.13 -12.67 -1.51
CA PHE A 118 6.78 -12.89 -0.21
C PHE A 118 5.87 -13.55 0.83
N VAL A 119 4.56 -13.26 0.80
CA VAL A 119 3.56 -13.64 1.82
C VAL A 119 2.19 -13.97 1.19
N SER A 120 2.15 -14.80 0.15
CA SER A 120 0.92 -15.05 -0.63
C SER A 120 -0.29 -15.49 0.19
N THR A 121 -0.12 -16.38 1.18
CA THR A 121 -1.24 -16.90 1.97
C THR A 121 -1.80 -15.84 2.91
N GLU A 122 -0.92 -15.10 3.62
CA GLU A 122 -1.36 -14.00 4.49
C GLU A 122 -2.00 -12.87 3.68
N SER A 123 -1.39 -12.49 2.56
CA SER A 123 -1.87 -11.45 1.63
C SER A 123 -3.26 -11.78 1.07
N ASP A 124 -3.43 -12.99 0.53
CA ASP A 124 -4.70 -13.43 -0.07
C ASP A 124 -5.83 -13.44 0.97
N ALA A 125 -5.57 -13.99 2.17
CA ALA A 125 -6.56 -14.04 3.26
C ALA A 125 -6.98 -12.64 3.71
N HIS A 126 -6.01 -11.75 3.82
CA HIS A 126 -6.19 -10.40 4.29
C HIS A 126 -6.98 -9.54 3.30
N TRP A 127 -6.50 -9.40 2.06
CA TRP A 127 -7.15 -8.57 1.04
C TRP A 127 -8.51 -9.12 0.61
N SER A 128 -8.73 -10.44 0.71
CA SER A 128 -10.07 -11.01 0.54
C SER A 128 -11.06 -10.46 1.57
N ALA A 129 -10.67 -10.40 2.85
CA ALA A 129 -11.52 -9.90 3.93
C ALA A 129 -11.79 -8.40 3.80
N VAL A 130 -10.76 -7.61 3.44
CA VAL A 130 -10.88 -6.16 3.21
C VAL A 130 -11.84 -5.87 2.06
N LEU A 131 -11.70 -6.58 0.93
CA LEU A 131 -12.60 -6.42 -0.21
C LEU A 131 -14.04 -6.80 0.14
N ASP A 132 -14.24 -7.87 0.90
CA ASP A 132 -15.56 -8.27 1.39
C ASP A 132 -16.20 -7.19 2.26
N GLN A 133 -15.42 -6.59 3.17
CA GLN A 133 -15.89 -5.50 4.01
C GLN A 133 -16.23 -4.26 3.17
N LYS A 134 -15.34 -3.81 2.27
CA LYS A 134 -15.56 -2.63 1.43
C LYS A 134 -16.78 -2.79 0.52
N ILE A 135 -17.00 -3.98 -0.04
CA ILE A 135 -18.20 -4.27 -0.84
C ILE A 135 -19.47 -4.18 0.01
N ARG A 136 -19.43 -4.65 1.26
CA ARG A 136 -20.56 -4.50 2.20
C ARG A 136 -20.78 -3.05 2.62
N GLU A 137 -19.73 -2.26 2.79
CA GLU A 137 -19.81 -0.84 3.13
C GLU A 137 -20.36 0.02 1.98
N ILE A 138 -20.12 -0.37 0.73
CA ILE A 138 -20.71 0.24 -0.47
C ILE A 138 -22.20 -0.19 -0.65
N SER A 139 -22.67 -1.17 0.13
CA SER A 139 -24.03 -1.72 0.05
C SER A 139 -25.19 -0.72 0.28
N PRO A 140 -25.06 0.39 1.03
CA PRO A 140 -26.10 1.42 1.12
C PRO A 140 -26.30 2.21 -0.19
N LEU A 141 -25.29 2.25 -1.07
CA LEU A 141 -25.40 2.82 -2.43
C LEU A 141 -25.82 1.77 -3.49
N SER A 142 -25.94 0.51 -3.09
CA SER A 142 -26.20 -0.64 -3.99
C SER A 142 -27.24 -1.61 -3.43
N ALA A 143 -28.25 -1.09 -2.72
CA ALA A 143 -29.34 -1.85 -2.06
C ALA A 143 -30.11 -2.84 -2.97
N ASN A 144 -29.84 -2.86 -4.28
CA ASN A 144 -30.47 -3.74 -5.27
C ASN A 144 -29.58 -4.88 -5.83
N ARG A 145 -28.35 -5.09 -5.32
CA ARG A 145 -27.49 -6.20 -5.82
C ARG A 145 -27.72 -7.51 -5.06
N SER A 146 -27.89 -8.59 -5.81
CA SER A 146 -27.93 -9.97 -5.31
C SER A 146 -26.57 -10.44 -4.77
N ASP A 147 -26.56 -11.50 -3.94
CA ASP A 147 -25.32 -12.13 -3.46
C ASP A 147 -24.41 -12.60 -4.60
N ALA A 148 -25.00 -13.07 -5.70
CA ALA A 148 -24.26 -13.48 -6.89
C ALA A 148 -23.51 -12.31 -7.55
N GLU A 149 -24.13 -11.12 -7.61
CA GLU A 149 -23.52 -9.91 -8.14
C GLU A 149 -22.43 -9.35 -7.21
N ARG A 150 -22.62 -9.44 -5.88
CA ARG A 150 -21.57 -9.13 -4.90
C ARG A 150 -20.36 -10.04 -5.08
N ALA A 151 -20.58 -11.35 -5.16
CA ALA A 151 -19.51 -12.32 -5.37
C ALA A 151 -18.82 -12.14 -6.73
N ALA A 152 -19.56 -11.76 -7.78
CA ALA A 152 -18.99 -11.45 -9.08
C ALA A 152 -18.13 -10.18 -9.06
N LEU A 153 -18.58 -9.12 -8.37
CA LEU A 153 -17.81 -7.89 -8.18
C LEU A 153 -16.52 -8.18 -7.40
N GLN A 154 -16.61 -8.91 -6.29
CA GLN A 154 -15.45 -9.32 -5.50
C GLN A 154 -14.44 -10.08 -6.36
N ARG A 155 -14.89 -11.10 -7.11
CA ARG A 155 -14.01 -11.84 -8.03
C ARG A 155 -13.37 -10.95 -9.08
N ASN A 156 -14.09 -9.98 -9.64
CA ASN A 156 -13.54 -9.09 -10.67
C ASN A 156 -12.52 -8.11 -10.10
N VAL A 157 -12.76 -7.54 -8.91
CA VAL A 157 -11.79 -6.69 -8.23
C VAL A 157 -10.58 -7.51 -7.78
N TYR A 158 -10.80 -8.72 -7.28
CA TYR A 158 -9.74 -9.67 -6.97
C TYR A 158 -8.89 -9.96 -8.22
N ARG A 159 -9.50 -10.30 -9.36
CA ARG A 159 -8.74 -10.46 -10.62
C ARG A 159 -7.98 -9.19 -11.01
N ALA A 160 -8.56 -8.00 -10.83
CA ALA A 160 -7.84 -6.76 -11.13
C ALA A 160 -6.62 -6.58 -10.18
N MET A 161 -6.78 -6.80 -8.89
CA MET A 161 -5.69 -6.65 -7.91
C MET A 161 -4.64 -7.76 -8.01
N PHE A 162 -5.00 -8.95 -8.48
CA PHE A 162 -4.17 -10.15 -8.38
C PHE A 162 -3.68 -10.71 -9.72
N ASP A 163 -4.42 -10.49 -10.82
CA ASP A 163 -4.12 -10.97 -12.18
C ASP A 163 -3.63 -9.87 -13.13
N ILE A 164 -3.44 -8.63 -12.67
CA ILE A 164 -2.69 -7.65 -13.45
C ILE A 164 -1.27 -8.20 -13.65
N ALA A 165 -1.04 -8.72 -14.86
CA ALA A 165 0.27 -9.09 -15.32
C ALA A 165 1.12 -7.81 -15.36
N LEU A 166 1.99 -7.65 -14.36
CA LEU A 166 2.97 -6.56 -14.21
C LEU A 166 3.76 -6.27 -15.50
N LEU A 167 3.86 -7.23 -16.42
CA LEU A 167 4.51 -7.07 -17.73
C LEU A 167 3.89 -5.98 -18.61
N HIS A 168 2.66 -5.54 -18.34
CA HIS A 168 1.97 -4.51 -19.12
C HIS A 168 1.81 -3.16 -18.39
N LEU A 169 2.12 -3.11 -17.10
CA LEU A 169 2.24 -1.87 -16.32
C LEU A 169 3.71 -1.47 -16.20
N ASP A 170 4.39 -1.32 -17.35
CA ASP A 170 5.57 -0.49 -17.37
C ASP A 170 5.11 0.94 -17.05
N ASN A 171 5.39 1.41 -15.83
CA ASN A 171 5.02 2.74 -15.37
C ASN A 171 5.56 3.85 -16.29
N ARG A 172 6.58 3.57 -17.12
CA ARG A 172 7.09 4.51 -18.13
C ARG A 172 6.08 4.74 -19.27
N LEU A 173 5.32 3.72 -19.65
CA LEU A 173 4.37 3.78 -20.76
C LEU A 173 2.97 4.27 -20.34
N LEU A 174 2.66 4.25 -19.04
CA LEU A 174 1.37 4.71 -18.52
C LEU A 174 1.17 6.23 -18.75
N TYR A 175 2.25 7.02 -18.65
CA TYR A 175 2.22 8.46 -18.90
C TYR A 175 2.19 8.82 -20.40
N GLU A 176 2.80 8.00 -21.28
CA GLU A 176 2.77 8.22 -22.73
C GLU A 176 1.39 7.97 -23.36
N ARG A 177 0.53 7.16 -22.71
CA ARG A 177 -0.82 6.84 -23.20
C ARG A 177 -1.92 7.78 -22.73
N LEU A 178 -1.60 8.71 -21.83
CA LEU A 178 -2.50 9.75 -21.33
C LEU A 178 -2.25 11.12 -21.98
N GLY A 179 -1.39 11.17 -23.02
CA GLY A 179 -1.16 12.33 -23.89
C GLY A 179 -1.98 12.31 -25.16
#